data_AF-A0A8X6PT16-F1
#
_entry.id   AF-A0A8X6PT16-F1
#
_cell.length_a   1.000
_cell.length_b   1.000
_cell.length_c   1.000
_cell.angle_alpha   90.00
_cell.angle_beta   90.00
_cell.angle_gamma   90.00
#
_symmetry.space_group_name_H-M   'P 1'
#
loop_
_entity.id
_entity.type
_entity.pdbx_description
1 polymer ?
#
loop_
_entity_poly.entity_id
_entity_poly.type
_entity_poly.pdbx_seq_one_letter_code
_entity_poly.pdbx_strand_id
1 'polypeptide(L)'
;MYVDDWITGQDTREEALLISLHAENIMKKAGIEMTKEISNDTTLMSQWAAKGFDTYPVDTSVSLGSNKTKVLGLSCRTVDDCLTLDTKGLLEFFSTNKNTKKFLLQVIGKIFGPLGLVPPSL
;
A
#
# COMPACT_ATOMS: atom_id res chain seq x y z
N MET A 1 0.53 -9.21 3.38
CA MET A 1 -0.42 -9.11 2.25
C MET A 1 -1.69 -8.49 2.79
N TYR A 2 -2.22 -7.48 2.11
CA TYR A 2 -3.43 -6.77 2.49
C TYR A 2 -4.29 -6.55 1.25
N VAL A 3 -5.42 -7.26 1.16
CA VAL A 3 -6.28 -7.27 -0.04
C VAL A 3 -5.43 -7.60 -1.27
N ASP A 4 -5.24 -6.66 -2.19
CA ASP A 4 -4.47 -6.84 -3.43
C ASP A 4 -3.01 -6.38 -3.28
N ASP A 5 -2.65 -5.77 -2.15
CA ASP A 5 -1.33 -5.20 -1.91
C ASP A 5 -0.41 -6.20 -1.19
N TRP A 6 0.74 -6.49 -1.79
CA TRP A 6 1.81 -7.21 -1.12
C TRP A 6 2.80 -6.23 -0.49
N ILE A 7 2.95 -6.32 0.83
CA ILE A 7 3.78 -5.43 1.64
C ILE A 7 4.69 -6.32 2.49
N THR A 8 5.98 -6.04 2.43
CA THR A 8 7.01 -6.74 3.19
C THR A 8 8.14 -5.76 3.53
N GLY A 9 8.85 -6.02 4.62
CA GLY A 9 10.07 -5.31 5.01
C GLY A 9 11.17 -6.32 5.30
N GLN A 10 12.43 -5.95 5.07
CA GLN A 10 13.61 -6.77 5.33
C GLN A 10 14.70 -5.90 5.97
N ASP A 11 15.59 -6.54 6.73
CA ASP A 11 16.70 -5.85 7.41
C ASP A 11 17.79 -5.42 6.41
N THR A 12 17.91 -6.14 5.29
CA THR A 12 18.90 -5.84 4.24
C THR A 12 18.26 -5.65 2.87
N ARG A 13 18.93 -4.82 2.05
CA ARG A 13 18.53 -4.58 0.66
C ARG A 13 18.58 -5.86 -0.17
N GLU A 14 19.60 -6.68 0.06
CA GLU A 14 19.83 -7.92 -0.68
C GLU A 14 18.71 -8.94 -0.43
N GLU A 15 18.25 -9.06 0.82
CA GLU A 15 17.09 -9.88 1.16
C GLU A 15 15.79 -9.33 0.54
N ALA A 16 15.60 -8.01 0.60
CA ALA A 16 14.45 -7.35 -0.02
C ALA A 16 14.39 -7.63 -1.53
N LEU A 17 15.52 -7.52 -2.23
CA LEU A 17 15.63 -7.85 -3.65
C LEU A 17 15.36 -9.33 -3.93
N LEU A 18 15.92 -10.23 -3.12
CA LEU A 18 15.73 -11.67 -3.31
C LEU A 18 14.26 -12.06 -3.13
N ILE A 19 13.61 -11.51 -2.13
CA ILE A 19 12.19 -11.77 -1.84
C ILE A 19 11.28 -11.19 -2.92
N SER A 20 11.55 -9.98 -3.43
CA SER A 20 10.75 -9.41 -4.53
C SER A 20 10.84 -10.26 -5.80
N LEU A 21 12.02 -10.77 -6.13
CA LEU A 21 12.22 -11.66 -7.27
C LEU A 21 11.50 -13.01 -7.11
N HIS A 22 11.51 -13.55 -5.90
CA HIS A 22 10.80 -14.79 -5.61
C HIS A 22 9.29 -14.58 -5.70
N ALA A 23 8.78 -13.50 -5.13
CA ALA A 23 7.36 -13.14 -5.19
C ALA A 23 6.90 -12.97 -6.64
N GLU A 24 7.63 -12.21 -7.45
CA GLU A 24 7.31 -12.00 -8.87
C GLU A 24 7.23 -13.32 -9.64
N ASN A 25 8.17 -14.24 -9.38
CA ASN A 25 8.15 -15.57 -10.00
C ASN A 25 6.94 -16.42 -9.58
N ILE A 26 6.56 -16.38 -8.30
CA ILE A 26 5.38 -17.08 -7.79
C ILE A 26 4.11 -16.48 -8.41
N MET A 27 3.98 -15.15 -8.40
CA MET A 27 2.82 -14.45 -8.95
C MET A 27 2.66 -14.74 -10.44
N LYS A 28 3.74 -14.65 -11.22
CA LYS A 28 3.74 -15.02 -12.64
C LYS A 28 3.31 -16.47 -12.89
N LYS A 29 3.80 -17.42 -12.09
CA LYS A 29 3.37 -18.83 -12.18
C LYS A 29 1.90 -19.03 -11.83
N ALA A 30 1.36 -18.20 -10.96
CA ALA A 30 -0.06 -18.17 -10.63
C ALA A 30 -0.92 -17.43 -11.67
N GLY A 31 -0.31 -16.84 -12.71
CA GLY A 31 -1.02 -16.02 -13.70
C GLY A 31 -1.42 -14.64 -13.17
N ILE A 32 -0.77 -14.16 -12.11
CA ILE A 32 -0.98 -12.86 -11.49
C ILE A 32 0.17 -11.94 -11.89
N GLU A 33 -0.16 -10.78 -12.45
CA GLU A 33 0.82 -9.74 -12.81
C GLU A 33 0.96 -8.73 -11.66
N MET A 34 2.18 -8.52 -11.18
CA MET A 34 2.47 -7.45 -10.22
C MET A 34 2.60 -6.13 -10.99
N THR A 35 1.79 -5.14 -10.62
CA THR A 35 1.62 -3.96 -11.47
C THR A 35 2.58 -2.82 -11.15
N LYS A 36 2.92 -2.55 -9.86
CA LYS A 36 3.88 -1.49 -9.47
C LYS A 36 4.55 -1.75 -8.12
N GLU A 37 5.87 -1.69 -8.09
CA GLU A 37 6.66 -1.78 -6.85
C GLU A 37 7.13 -0.40 -6.35
N ILE A 38 7.32 -0.28 -5.03
CA ILE A 38 7.82 0.92 -4.37
C ILE A 38 8.58 0.56 -3.08
N SER A 39 9.68 1.27 -2.79
CA SER A 39 10.47 1.11 -1.57
C SER A 39 10.94 2.47 -1.04
N ASN A 40 11.29 2.52 0.24
CA ASN A 40 12.08 3.59 0.86
C ASN A 40 13.55 3.62 0.38
N ASP A 41 14.06 2.55 -0.24
CA ASP A 41 15.43 2.47 -0.74
C ASP A 41 15.48 2.71 -2.26
N THR A 42 16.05 3.85 -2.66
CA THR A 42 16.18 4.24 -4.08
C THR A 42 17.15 3.37 -4.88
N THR A 43 18.12 2.75 -4.20
CA THR A 43 19.05 1.80 -4.82
C THR A 43 18.32 0.50 -5.15
N LEU A 44 17.45 0.03 -4.24
CA LEU A 44 16.59 -1.13 -4.50
C LEU A 44 15.64 -0.87 -5.68
N MET A 45 15.01 0.30 -5.72
CA MET A 45 14.14 0.67 -6.83
C MET A 45 14.89 0.71 -8.17
N SER A 46 16.13 1.19 -8.16
CA SER A 46 16.99 1.17 -9.36
C SER A 46 17.34 -0.26 -9.80
N GLN A 47 17.57 -1.16 -8.85
CA GLN A 47 17.81 -2.58 -9.14
C GLN A 47 16.57 -3.29 -9.69
N TRP A 48 15.38 -2.96 -9.19
CA TRP A 48 14.10 -3.44 -9.73
C TRP A 48 13.86 -2.96 -11.16
N ALA A 49 14.05 -1.67 -11.42
CA ALA A 49 13.94 -1.12 -12.77
C ALA A 49 14.91 -1.80 -13.75
N ALA A 50 16.16 -2.04 -13.33
CA ALA A 50 17.15 -2.76 -14.14
C ALA A 50 16.76 -4.23 -14.43
N LYS A 51 15.91 -4.82 -13.59
CA LYS A 51 15.36 -6.19 -13.76
C LYS A 51 14.00 -6.20 -14.47
N GLY A 52 13.48 -5.05 -14.89
CA GLY A 52 12.25 -4.93 -15.67
C GLY A 52 10.97 -4.87 -14.84
N PHE A 53 11.05 -4.56 -13.55
CA PHE A 53 9.88 -4.28 -12.72
C PHE A 53 9.33 -2.89 -13.06
N ASP A 54 8.01 -2.74 -13.07
CA ASP A 54 7.38 -1.42 -13.09
C ASP A 54 7.44 -0.82 -11.68
N THR A 55 8.03 0.37 -11.55
CA THR A 55 8.26 1.04 -10.26
C THR A 55 7.59 2.40 -10.23
N TYR A 56 7.06 2.79 -9.07
CA TYR A 56 6.60 4.17 -8.89
C TYR A 56 7.76 5.18 -9.00
N PRO A 57 7.49 6.45 -9.37
CA PRO A 57 8.51 7.50 -9.29
C PRO A 57 9.00 7.66 -7.85
N VAL A 58 10.29 7.94 -7.70
CA VAL A 58 10.91 8.29 -6.41
C VAL A 58 10.14 9.47 -5.79
N ASP A 59 10.00 9.47 -4.46
CA ASP A 59 9.25 10.47 -3.66
C ASP A 59 7.74 10.55 -3.91
N THR A 60 7.14 9.52 -4.52
CA THR A 60 5.68 9.46 -4.68
C THR A 60 5.02 8.88 -3.43
N SER A 61 4.04 9.60 -2.87
CA SER A 61 3.14 9.00 -1.88
C SER A 61 2.17 8.04 -2.57
N VAL A 62 2.27 6.75 -2.28
CA VAL A 62 1.38 5.74 -2.88
C VAL A 62 0.22 5.45 -1.95
N SER A 63 -1.01 5.60 -2.45
CA SER A 63 -2.21 5.22 -1.71
C SER A 63 -2.34 3.70 -1.71
N LEU A 64 -2.53 3.11 -0.54
CA LEU A 64 -2.74 1.68 -0.38
C LEU A 64 -4.24 1.36 -0.53
N GLY A 65 -4.57 0.32 -1.32
CA GLY A 65 -5.92 -0.01 -1.75
C GLY A 65 -6.35 0.65 -3.07
N SER A 66 -6.89 -0.17 -3.98
CA SER A 66 -7.25 0.20 -5.37
C SER A 66 -8.10 1.49 -5.49
N ASN A 67 -7.71 2.39 -6.39
CA ASN A 67 -8.48 3.59 -6.77
C ASN A 67 -9.79 3.19 -7.46
N LYS A 68 -10.98 3.71 -7.10
CA LYS A 68 -11.54 5.03 -7.53
C LYS A 68 -12.42 5.70 -6.45
N THR A 69 -12.45 5.14 -5.25
CA THR A 69 -13.09 5.73 -4.07
C THR A 69 -12.18 5.37 -2.89
N LYS A 70 -11.47 6.33 -2.32
CA LYS A 70 -10.53 6.15 -1.20
C LYS A 70 -11.23 5.44 -0.02
N VAL A 71 -11.24 4.11 0.03
CA VAL A 71 -11.89 3.35 1.11
C VAL A 71 -10.95 3.22 2.31
N LEU A 72 -9.63 3.32 2.14
CA LEU A 72 -8.67 3.13 3.23
C LEU A 72 -8.00 4.41 3.71
N GLY A 73 -7.86 5.44 2.86
CA GLY A 73 -7.27 6.73 3.25
C GLY A 73 -5.81 6.65 3.71
N LEU A 74 -5.14 5.51 3.50
CA LEU A 74 -3.74 5.29 3.84
C LEU A 74 -2.85 5.59 2.64
N SER A 75 -1.73 6.22 2.93
CA SER A 75 -0.63 6.39 1.98
C SER A 75 0.69 5.97 2.60
N CYS A 76 1.51 5.28 1.82
CA CYS A 76 2.90 5.04 2.15
C CYS A 76 3.73 6.27 1.74
N ARG A 77 4.46 6.84 2.69
CA ARG A 77 5.51 7.84 2.45
C ARG A 77 6.86 7.14 2.60
N THR A 78 7.47 6.86 1.46
CA THR A 78 8.74 6.13 1.36
C THR A 78 9.89 6.87 2.02
N VAL A 79 9.95 8.20 1.88
CA VAL A 79 11.03 9.04 2.45
C VAL A 79 11.14 8.89 3.97
N ASP A 80 9.98 8.83 4.65
CA ASP A 80 9.91 8.80 6.10
C ASP A 80 9.70 7.37 6.65
N ASP A 81 9.68 6.36 5.78
CA ASP A 81 9.31 4.98 6.11
C ASP A 81 8.01 4.87 6.95
N CYS A 82 7.00 5.65 6.57
CA CYS A 82 5.79 5.84 7.36
C CYS A 82 4.52 5.59 6.56
N LEU A 83 3.57 4.90 7.19
CA LEU A 83 2.17 4.87 6.74
C LEU A 83 1.42 6.04 7.35
N THR A 84 0.72 6.82 6.53
CA THR A 84 -0.06 7.97 6.99
C THR A 84 -1.53 7.81 6.65
N LEU A 85 -2.40 8.20 7.58
CA LEU A 85 -3.84 8.28 7.40
C LEU A 85 -4.26 9.75 7.15
N ASP A 86 -5.01 10.00 6.08
CA ASP A 86 -5.59 11.33 5.81
C ASP A 86 -6.75 11.64 6.76
N THR A 87 -6.41 12.11 7.97
CA THR A 87 -7.39 12.43 9.03
C THR A 87 -8.27 13.64 8.69
N LYS A 88 -7.75 14.60 7.91
CA LYS A 88 -8.53 15.78 7.49
C LYS A 88 -9.59 15.40 6.48
N GLY A 89 -9.21 14.68 5.42
CA GLY A 89 -10.16 14.18 4.43
C GLY A 89 -11.18 13.20 5.05
N LEU A 90 -10.78 12.47 6.09
CA LEU A 90 -11.69 11.62 6.86
C LEU A 90 -12.73 12.45 7.63
N LEU A 91 -12.31 13.52 8.31
CA LEU A 91 -13.20 14.41 9.07
C LEU A 91 -14.18 15.16 8.16
N GLU A 92 -13.71 15.65 7.02
CA GLU A 92 -14.55 16.27 6.00
C GLU A 92 -15.59 15.28 5.46
N PHE A 93 -15.18 14.04 5.19
CA PHE A 93 -16.10 12.98 4.76
C PHE A 93 -17.18 12.70 5.80
N PHE A 94 -16.82 12.59 7.08
CA PHE A 94 -17.80 12.40 8.17
C PHE A 94 -18.78 13.56 8.30
N SER A 95 -18.30 14.78 8.07
CA SER A 95 -19.11 16.00 8.14
C SER A 95 -20.21 16.07 7.07
N THR A 96 -20.13 15.27 5.99
CA THR A 96 -21.19 15.21 4.97
C THR A 96 -22.49 14.56 5.46
N ASN A 97 -22.46 13.85 6.59
CA ASN A 97 -23.60 13.35 7.37
C ASN A 97 -24.77 12.77 6.53
N LYS A 98 -24.47 11.80 5.65
CA LYS A 98 -25.49 11.14 4.82
C LYS A 98 -26.04 9.91 5.52
N ASN A 99 -27.33 9.90 5.86
CA ASN A 99 -27.98 8.75 6.53
C ASN A 99 -28.36 7.62 5.57
N THR A 100 -27.38 7.08 4.83
CA THR A 100 -27.57 5.93 3.95
C THR A 100 -26.74 4.73 4.42
N LYS A 101 -27.24 3.51 4.20
CA LYS A 101 -26.45 2.28 4.46
C LYS A 101 -25.08 2.32 3.78
N LYS A 102 -25.03 2.83 2.54
CA LYS A 102 -23.78 3.00 1.78
C LYS A 102 -22.78 3.92 2.48
N PHE A 103 -23.25 5.05 3.00
CA PHE A 103 -22.38 5.99 3.73
C PHE A 103 -21.82 5.35 5.01
N LEU A 104 -22.67 4.70 5.81
CA LEU A 104 -22.22 4.03 7.03
C LEU A 104 -21.15 2.96 6.75
N LEU A 105 -21.35 2.13 5.72
CA LEU A 105 -20.35 1.14 5.30
C LEU A 105 -19.03 1.78 4.84
N GLN A 106 -19.10 2.92 4.14
CA GLN A 106 -17.89 3.68 3.75
C GLN A 106 -17.16 4.27 4.97
N VAL A 107 -17.88 4.75 5.98
CA VAL A 107 -17.30 5.24 7.24
C VAL A 107 -16.58 4.10 7.96
N ILE A 108 -17.25 2.96 8.14
CA ILE A 108 -16.68 1.77 8.78
C ILE A 108 -15.41 1.32 8.04
N GLY A 109 -15.47 1.22 6.70
CA GLY A 109 -14.31 0.83 5.89
C GLY A 109 -13.11 1.76 6.05
N LYS A 110 -13.34 3.08 6.17
CA LYS A 110 -12.27 4.06 6.37
C LYS A 110 -11.65 4.04 7.77
N ILE A 111 -12.39 3.61 8.79
CA ILE A 111 -11.87 3.49 10.17
C ILE A 111 -11.16 2.16 10.36
N PHE A 112 -11.83 1.06 10.00
CA PHE A 112 -11.36 -0.30 10.31
C PHE A 112 -10.48 -0.89 9.23
N GLY A 113 -10.56 -0.41 7.99
CA GLY A 113 -9.68 -0.86 6.90
C GLY A 113 -8.20 -0.71 7.27
N PRO A 114 -7.73 0.49 7.66
CA PRO A 114 -6.35 0.73 8.10
C PRO A 114 -5.88 -0.14 9.27
N LEU A 115 -6.79 -0.44 10.22
CA LEU A 115 -6.44 -1.25 11.39
C LEU A 115 -6.03 -2.67 11.03
N GLY A 116 -6.46 -3.19 9.87
CA GLY A 116 -6.04 -4.51 9.40
C GLY A 116 -4.56 -4.62 9.03
N LEU A 117 -3.84 -3.50 8.91
CA LEU A 117 -2.37 -3.49 8.69
C LEU A 117 -1.56 -3.44 9.97
N VAL A 118 -2.19 -3.05 11.09
CA VAL A 118 -1.53 -2.99 12.39
C VAL A 118 -1.75 -4.35 13.05
N PRO A 119 -0.70 -5.18 13.24
CA PRO A 119 -0.87 -6.41 13.99
C PRO A 119 -1.37 -6.07 15.41
N PRO A 120 -2.26 -6.87 16.01
CA PRO A 120 -2.66 -6.65 17.39
C PRO A 120 -1.42 -6.65 18.27
N SER A 121 -1.21 -5.55 18.99
CA SER A 121 -0.17 -5.47 20.02
C SER A 121 -0.50 -6.51 21.10
N LEU A 122 0.39 -7.49 21.28
CA LEU A 122 0.38 -8.36 22.45
C LEU A 122 0.99 -7.62 23.65
#